data_AF-A0AB74TGZ6-F1
#
_entry.id   AF-A0AB74TGZ6-F1
#
_cell.length_a   1.000
_cell.length_b   1.000
_cell.length_c   1.000
_cell.angle_alpha   90.00
_cell.angle_beta   90.00
_cell.angle_gamma   90.00
#
_symmetry.space_group_name_H-M   'P 1'
#
loop_
_entity.id
_entity.type
_entity.pdbx_description
1 polymer ?
#
loop_
_entity_poly.entity_id
_entity_poly.type
_entity_poly.pdbx_seq_one_letter_code
_entity_poly.pdbx_strand_id
1 'polypeptide(L)'
;MMDYLYGRALLKQEIPEKYWPELAQADVQTLSGVIEQGGKWLCRRCQSVVKPIEPNYCLTCGEAACGYCTQCLQMGKVKRCSTFYHVSEPNKFPLLSCSQLAWQGTLSEQQATAAQDIIETIQQRQTRLLWAVAGAGKTEMLFKGIDYALQQGLRIGLASPRVDVCLELAPRLQSAFPDHPVALLYGDMEEPYQYRQLTIATTHQLFRFQDAFDVLIIDEIDAFPYHNDQALQTATQKARKPESALIYLSATPDQMMQRQVKQGKLLATILPARYHAHPLPVPVGKRCGNWETALLNGTTNAILKNMTELLNQNRCFLVFVPNIQWVLKWEQQLLETFPESTFEVVYSSDPNRKEKVIKMREGMLDFLISTTILERGVTFKNIDVLVVGSDDRIFTESSLVQIAGRAGRSPQFPTGDVIYYYTQWTKAMKHAIKQIKTMNHLARKRGLISDD
;
A
#
# COMPACT_ATOMS: atom_id res chain seq x y z
N MET A 1 18.90 -23.46 10.87
CA MET A 1 18.81 -22.06 11.33
C MET A 1 19.12 -21.03 10.23
N MET A 2 20.20 -21.19 9.44
CA MET A 2 20.70 -20.16 8.52
C MET A 2 19.66 -19.59 7.54
N ASP A 3 18.85 -20.45 6.93
CA ASP A 3 17.76 -20.01 6.03
C ASP A 3 16.80 -19.02 6.71
N TYR A 4 16.58 -19.14 8.03
CA TYR A 4 15.72 -18.22 8.77
C TYR A 4 16.31 -16.81 8.90
N LEU A 5 17.65 -16.68 8.86
CA LEU A 5 18.37 -15.43 9.06
C LEU A 5 18.93 -14.79 7.76
N TYR A 6 18.90 -15.49 6.61
CA TYR A 6 19.45 -14.94 5.37
C TYR A 6 18.85 -13.60 4.96
N GLY A 7 19.71 -12.57 4.96
CA GLY A 7 19.35 -11.19 4.67
C GLY A 7 18.51 -10.52 5.76
N ARG A 8 18.45 -11.09 6.98
CA ARG A 8 17.68 -10.56 8.11
C ARG A 8 18.58 -10.14 9.25
N ALA A 9 18.18 -9.11 9.98
CA ALA A 9 18.82 -8.66 11.21
C ALA A 9 17.75 -8.64 12.32
N LEU A 10 17.85 -9.59 13.25
CA LEU A 10 16.81 -9.85 14.27
C LEU A 10 17.37 -9.77 15.69
N LEU A 11 16.55 -9.35 16.64
CA LEU A 11 16.86 -9.52 18.07
C LEU A 11 16.74 -11.00 18.46
N LYS A 12 17.45 -11.44 19.51
CA LYS A 12 17.38 -12.82 20.02
C LYS A 12 15.92 -13.29 20.26
N GLN A 13 15.09 -12.41 20.82
CA GLN A 13 13.68 -12.67 21.11
C GLN A 13 12.77 -12.84 19.86
N GLU A 14 13.23 -12.40 18.68
CA GLU A 14 12.51 -12.58 17.41
C GLU A 14 12.92 -13.88 16.69
N ILE A 15 13.89 -14.60 17.25
CA ILE A 15 14.42 -15.85 16.73
C ILE A 15 13.81 -16.99 17.55
N PRO A 16 13.17 -17.99 16.91
CA PRO A 16 12.64 -19.16 17.61
C PRO A 16 13.69 -19.81 18.51
N GLU A 17 13.29 -20.19 19.73
CA GLU A 17 14.21 -20.69 20.77
C GLU A 17 15.03 -21.90 20.32
N LYS A 18 14.44 -22.75 19.46
CA LYS A 18 15.10 -23.91 18.85
C LYS A 18 16.39 -23.57 18.10
N TYR A 19 16.55 -22.33 17.64
CA TYR A 19 17.73 -21.86 16.91
C TYR A 19 18.74 -21.12 17.79
N TRP A 20 18.45 -20.86 19.07
CA TRP A 20 19.35 -20.14 19.97
C TRP A 20 20.72 -20.81 20.17
N PRO A 21 20.84 -22.15 20.27
CA PRO A 21 22.14 -22.80 20.41
C PRO A 21 23.06 -22.56 19.20
N GLU A 22 22.49 -22.36 18.01
CA GLU A 22 23.23 -22.17 16.76
C GLU A 22 23.68 -20.71 16.56
N LEU A 23 23.23 -19.74 17.38
CA LEU A 23 23.58 -18.32 17.23
C LEU A 23 25.06 -18.00 17.53
N ALA A 24 25.78 -18.93 18.16
CA ALA A 24 27.22 -18.79 18.44
C ALA A 24 28.11 -19.25 17.26
N GLN A 25 27.53 -19.70 16.15
CA GLN A 25 28.28 -20.11 14.96
C GLN A 25 28.96 -18.92 14.28
N ALA A 26 30.12 -19.16 13.66
CA ALA A 26 30.97 -18.12 13.06
C ALA A 26 30.30 -17.33 11.93
N ASP A 27 29.36 -17.95 11.20
CA ASP A 27 28.65 -17.32 10.09
C ASP A 27 27.56 -16.33 10.54
N VAL A 28 27.23 -16.32 11.84
CA VAL A 28 26.24 -15.39 12.42
C VAL A 28 26.94 -14.14 12.93
N GLN A 29 26.71 -13.03 12.24
CA GLN A 29 27.22 -11.73 12.66
C GLN A 29 26.39 -11.17 13.81
N THR A 30 27.07 -10.71 14.86
CA THR A 30 26.44 -9.97 15.96
C THR A 30 26.63 -8.47 15.76
N LEU A 31 25.53 -7.73 15.80
CA LEU A 31 25.49 -6.30 15.55
C LEU A 31 24.92 -5.57 16.76
N SER A 32 25.49 -4.42 17.12
CA SER A 32 24.98 -3.58 18.21
C SER A 32 23.57 -3.03 17.91
N GLY A 33 22.73 -2.89 18.92
CA GLY A 33 21.38 -2.33 18.82
C GLY A 33 21.35 -0.89 18.33
N VAL A 34 22.46 -0.16 18.48
CA VAL A 34 22.63 1.21 18.00
C VAL A 34 23.88 1.37 17.13
N ILE A 35 23.84 2.37 16.25
CA ILE A 35 24.94 2.83 15.41
C ILE A 35 25.33 4.22 15.93
N GLU A 36 26.60 4.42 16.27
CA GLU A 36 27.10 5.74 16.67
C GLU A 36 27.59 6.49 15.43
N GLN A 37 26.94 7.61 15.08
CA GLN A 37 27.30 8.41 13.91
C GLN A 37 27.12 9.90 14.22
N GLY A 38 28.19 10.69 14.03
CA GLY A 38 28.17 12.14 14.24
C GLY A 38 27.75 12.57 15.65
N GLY A 39 28.17 11.82 16.69
CA GLY A 39 27.83 12.10 18.09
C GLY A 39 26.39 11.76 18.48
N LYS A 40 25.61 11.13 17.59
CA LYS A 40 24.24 10.66 17.87
C LYS A 40 24.20 9.14 17.86
N TRP A 41 23.35 8.56 18.70
CA TRP A 41 23.01 7.14 18.64
C TRP A 41 21.80 6.95 17.73
N LEU A 42 21.94 6.14 16.70
CA LEU A 42 20.86 5.79 15.78
C LEU A 42 20.46 4.34 16.02
N CYS A 43 19.16 4.05 16.07
CA CYS A 43 18.67 2.68 16.19
C CYS A 43 19.10 1.88 14.97
N ARG A 44 19.75 0.71 15.14
CA ARG A 44 20.17 -0.12 13.99
C ARG A 44 18.98 -0.60 13.14
N ARG A 45 17.81 -0.76 13.75
CA ARG A 45 16.61 -1.23 13.05
C ARG A 45 15.99 -0.12 12.19
N CYS A 46 15.64 1.02 12.78
CA CYS A 46 14.83 2.05 12.14
C CYS A 46 15.58 3.37 11.88
N GLN A 47 16.85 3.46 12.29
CA GLN A 47 17.73 4.63 12.20
C GLN A 47 17.23 5.91 12.90
N SER A 48 16.15 5.83 13.69
CA SER A 48 15.72 6.94 14.53
C SER A 48 16.74 7.21 15.64
N VAL A 49 16.85 8.48 16.04
CA VAL A 49 17.74 8.89 17.14
C VAL A 49 17.29 8.25 18.46
N VAL A 50 18.22 7.58 19.13
CA VAL A 50 18.07 7.01 20.46
C VAL A 50 18.70 7.96 21.47
N LYS A 51 17.97 8.28 22.53
CA LYS A 51 18.47 9.11 23.62
C LYS A 51 18.70 8.25 24.87
N PRO A 52 19.75 8.53 25.67
CA PRO A 52 19.87 8.00 27.02
C PRO A 52 18.61 8.32 27.83
N ILE A 53 18.26 7.44 28.76
CA ILE A 53 17.19 7.71 29.73
C ILE A 53 17.84 7.98 31.06
N GLU A 54 18.01 9.25 31.36
CA GLU A 54 18.52 9.70 32.66
C GLU A 54 17.34 9.98 33.60
N PRO A 55 17.43 9.68 34.91
CA PRO A 55 18.52 9.00 35.62
C PRO A 55 18.20 7.51 35.86
N ASN A 56 17.96 6.72 34.80
CA ASN A 56 17.56 5.32 34.94
C ASN A 56 18.68 4.35 34.52
N TYR A 57 18.97 3.36 35.37
CA TYR A 57 19.89 2.27 35.03
C TYR A 57 19.18 1.18 34.22
N CYS A 58 19.86 0.65 33.20
CA CYS A 58 19.33 -0.48 32.45
C CYS A 58 19.52 -1.78 33.21
N LEU A 59 18.42 -2.45 33.58
CA LEU A 59 18.45 -3.77 34.23
C LEU A 59 19.11 -4.89 33.40
N THR A 60 19.34 -4.67 32.10
CA THR A 60 19.97 -5.68 31.22
C THR A 60 21.49 -5.58 31.19
N CYS A 61 22.05 -4.36 31.22
CA CYS A 61 23.50 -4.15 31.11
C CYS A 61 24.12 -3.36 32.27
N GLY A 62 23.32 -2.90 33.24
CA GLY A 62 23.76 -2.13 34.40
C GLY A 62 24.14 -0.67 34.12
N GLU A 63 24.19 -0.23 32.87
CA GLU A 63 24.62 1.14 32.52
C GLU A 63 23.54 2.20 32.82
N ALA A 64 23.96 3.33 33.39
CA ALA A 64 23.12 4.48 33.73
C ALA A 64 22.63 5.32 32.53
N ALA A 65 23.26 5.17 31.36
CA ALA A 65 22.93 5.94 30.15
C ALA A 65 22.43 5.06 28.99
N CYS A 66 21.96 3.84 29.27
CA CYS A 66 21.49 2.92 28.22
C CYS A 66 20.10 3.35 27.72
N GLY A 67 20.07 3.98 26.54
CA GLY A 67 18.87 4.40 25.84
C GLY A 67 18.15 3.26 25.10
N TYR A 68 16.90 3.50 24.71
CA TYR A 68 16.16 2.62 23.81
C TYR A 68 15.37 3.39 22.75
N CYS A 69 15.09 2.74 21.64
CA CYS A 69 14.31 3.31 20.54
C CYS A 69 12.81 3.25 20.85
N THR A 70 12.14 4.41 20.86
CA THR A 70 10.69 4.52 21.06
C THR A 70 9.88 4.12 19.82
N GLN A 71 10.48 4.20 18.63
CA GLN A 71 9.81 3.85 17.36
C GLN A 71 9.69 2.33 17.16
N CYS A 72 10.56 1.54 17.77
CA CYS A 72 10.61 0.08 17.56
C CYS A 72 9.85 -0.73 18.62
N LEU A 73 9.12 -0.09 19.54
CA LEU A 73 8.53 -0.76 20.72
C LEU A 73 7.64 -1.95 20.37
N GLN A 74 6.79 -1.81 19.35
CA GLN A 74 5.87 -2.87 18.92
C GLN A 74 6.57 -4.06 18.24
N MET A 75 7.80 -3.88 17.74
CA MET A 75 8.59 -4.94 17.08
C MET A 75 9.70 -5.50 17.99
N GLY A 76 9.60 -5.24 19.30
CA GLY A 76 10.64 -5.56 20.27
C GLY A 76 11.55 -4.36 20.56
N LYS A 77 11.66 -4.05 21.86
CA LYS A 77 12.41 -2.92 22.40
C LYS A 77 13.89 -3.01 22.06
N VAL A 78 14.34 -2.19 21.12
CA VAL A 78 15.77 -2.04 20.76
C VAL A 78 16.44 -1.11 21.77
N LYS A 79 17.29 -1.67 22.63
CA LYS A 79 18.14 -0.93 23.57
C LYS A 79 19.53 -0.73 22.97
N ARG A 80 20.31 0.19 23.54
CA ARG A 80 21.76 0.31 23.26
C ARG A 80 22.47 -1.03 23.42
N CYS A 81 22.19 -1.73 24.52
CA CYS A 81 22.77 -3.04 24.83
C CYS A 81 22.09 -4.22 24.13
N SER A 82 21.15 -3.98 23.21
CA SER A 82 20.55 -5.07 22.43
C SER A 82 21.55 -5.61 21.42
N THR A 83 21.46 -6.90 21.13
CA THR A 83 22.27 -7.57 20.10
C THR A 83 21.34 -8.05 18.98
N PHE A 84 21.66 -7.63 17.77
CA PHE A 84 21.08 -8.15 16.54
C PHE A 84 21.94 -9.30 16.02
N TYR A 85 21.29 -10.34 15.50
CA TYR A 85 21.91 -11.46 14.82
C TYR A 85 21.56 -11.35 13.34
N HIS A 86 22.59 -11.38 12.50
CA HIS A 86 22.48 -11.21 11.07
C HIS A 86 23.28 -12.28 10.34
N VAL A 87 22.72 -12.81 9.26
CA VAL A 87 23.44 -13.64 8.30
C VAL A 87 23.28 -12.99 6.94
N SER A 88 24.40 -12.76 6.25
CA SER A 88 24.39 -12.16 4.92
C SER A 88 23.56 -13.00 3.96
N GLU A 89 22.91 -12.33 3.02
CA GLU A 89 22.09 -12.99 2.02
C GLU A 89 22.98 -13.66 0.96
N PRO A 90 22.98 -15.01 0.84
CA PRO A 90 23.94 -15.73 0.00
C PRO A 90 23.52 -15.82 -1.48
N ASN A 91 22.30 -15.38 -1.82
CA ASN A 91 21.66 -15.52 -3.12
C ASN A 91 21.78 -16.91 -3.75
N LYS A 92 21.23 -17.94 -3.08
CA LYS A 92 21.35 -19.36 -3.51
C LYS A 92 20.39 -19.75 -4.64
N PHE A 93 19.74 -18.80 -5.31
CA PHE A 93 18.73 -19.11 -6.33
C PHE A 93 19.38 -19.42 -7.68
N PRO A 94 18.91 -20.46 -8.40
CA PRO A 94 19.48 -20.84 -9.69
C PRO A 94 19.12 -19.83 -10.78
N LEU A 95 19.97 -19.75 -11.80
CA LEU A 95 19.62 -19.13 -13.08
C LEU A 95 18.65 -20.05 -13.83
N LEU A 96 17.64 -19.47 -14.47
CA LEU A 96 16.64 -20.21 -15.24
C LEU A 96 16.79 -19.91 -16.72
N SER A 97 16.69 -20.94 -17.56
CA SER A 97 16.85 -20.83 -19.02
C SER A 97 15.58 -20.41 -19.75
N CYS A 98 14.42 -20.42 -19.09
CA CYS A 98 13.13 -20.11 -19.70
C CYS A 98 12.22 -19.33 -18.75
N SER A 99 11.25 -18.65 -19.35
CA SER A 99 10.20 -17.94 -18.62
C SER A 99 9.40 -18.88 -17.73
N GLN A 100 9.13 -18.43 -16.51
CA GLN A 100 8.32 -19.14 -15.51
C GLN A 100 6.92 -18.54 -15.40
N LEU A 101 6.58 -17.61 -16.30
CA LEU A 101 5.32 -16.89 -16.26
C LEU A 101 4.19 -17.76 -16.82
N ALA A 102 3.29 -18.19 -15.94
CA ALA A 102 2.07 -18.93 -16.31
C ALA A 102 0.90 -18.03 -16.71
N TRP A 103 1.01 -16.71 -16.50
CA TRP A 103 -0.06 -15.76 -16.80
C TRP A 103 -0.26 -15.59 -18.32
N GLN A 104 -1.46 -15.88 -18.80
CA GLN A 104 -1.81 -15.87 -20.24
C GLN A 104 -2.52 -14.60 -20.72
N GLY A 105 -2.62 -13.57 -19.86
CA GLY A 105 -3.29 -12.33 -20.25
C GLY A 105 -2.49 -11.49 -21.24
N THR A 106 -3.14 -10.50 -21.85
CA THR A 106 -2.52 -9.55 -22.76
C THR A 106 -2.38 -8.18 -22.11
N LEU A 107 -1.18 -7.62 -22.13
CA LEU A 107 -0.92 -6.25 -21.67
C LEU A 107 -1.40 -5.24 -22.72
N SER A 108 -2.00 -4.13 -22.28
CA SER A 108 -2.20 -2.96 -23.14
C SER A 108 -0.87 -2.34 -23.58
N GLU A 109 -0.86 -1.51 -24.62
CA GLU A 109 0.35 -0.86 -25.15
C GLU A 109 1.15 -0.10 -24.08
N GLN A 110 0.47 0.70 -23.25
CA GLN A 110 1.10 1.42 -22.14
C GLN A 110 1.65 0.46 -21.06
N GLN A 111 0.97 -0.66 -20.80
CA GLN A 111 1.42 -1.65 -19.82
C GLN A 111 2.61 -2.45 -20.36
N ALA A 112 2.65 -2.74 -21.66
CA ALA A 112 3.78 -3.39 -22.31
C ALA A 112 5.02 -2.49 -22.29
N THR A 113 4.85 -1.19 -22.55
CA THR A 113 5.92 -0.19 -22.41
C THR A 113 6.42 -0.14 -20.97
N ALA A 114 5.51 -0.09 -19.99
CA ALA A 114 5.88 -0.10 -18.57
C ALA A 114 6.59 -1.40 -18.14
N ALA A 115 6.16 -2.54 -18.67
CA ALA A 115 6.82 -3.82 -18.41
C ALA A 115 8.26 -3.84 -18.94
N GLN A 116 8.50 -3.27 -20.12
CA GLN A 116 9.84 -3.14 -20.69
C GLN A 116 10.72 -2.20 -19.85
N ASP A 117 10.17 -1.04 -19.49
CA ASP A 117 10.80 -0.06 -18.59
C ASP A 117 11.21 -0.67 -17.23
N ILE A 118 10.38 -1.57 -16.70
CA ILE A 118 10.67 -2.32 -15.46
C ILE A 118 11.86 -3.25 -15.67
N ILE A 119 11.91 -4.01 -16.77
CA ILE A 119 13.03 -4.90 -17.09
C ILE A 119 14.33 -4.10 -17.19
N GLU A 120 14.32 -2.98 -17.92
CA GLU A 120 15.48 -2.10 -18.05
C GLU A 120 15.95 -1.56 -16.69
N THR A 121 15.01 -1.20 -15.81
CA THR A 121 15.33 -0.74 -14.45
C THR A 121 16.03 -1.83 -13.64
N ILE A 122 15.58 -3.08 -13.78
CA ILE A 122 16.16 -4.24 -13.11
C ILE A 122 17.57 -4.52 -13.66
N GLN A 123 17.73 -4.49 -14.98
CA GLN A 123 19.03 -4.65 -15.66
C GLN A 123 20.05 -3.59 -15.21
N GLN A 124 19.63 -2.33 -15.14
CA GLN A 124 20.51 -1.21 -14.83
C GLN A 124 20.63 -0.93 -13.33
N ARG A 125 19.98 -1.71 -12.45
CA ARG A 125 19.98 -1.52 -10.99
C ARG A 125 19.56 -0.10 -10.57
N GLN A 126 18.53 0.43 -11.22
CA GLN A 126 18.09 1.82 -11.05
C GLN A 126 16.87 1.94 -10.13
N THR A 127 16.52 3.20 -9.82
CA THR A 127 15.29 3.54 -9.11
C THR A 127 14.28 4.15 -10.08
N ARG A 128 13.07 3.60 -10.14
CA ARG A 128 11.98 4.07 -11.02
C ARG A 128 10.66 4.23 -10.25
N LEU A 129 9.91 5.27 -10.60
CA LEU A 129 8.52 5.47 -10.19
C LEU A 129 7.56 5.06 -11.31
N LEU A 130 6.75 4.04 -11.06
CA LEU A 130 5.58 3.73 -11.86
C LEU A 130 4.41 4.57 -11.36
N TRP A 131 4.12 5.66 -12.08
CA TRP A 131 3.00 6.53 -11.79
C TRP A 131 1.78 6.06 -12.58
N ALA A 132 0.97 5.20 -11.96
CA ALA A 132 -0.12 4.50 -12.63
C ALA A 132 -1.47 4.83 -12.00
N VAL A 133 -2.45 5.25 -12.81
CA VAL A 133 -3.79 5.56 -12.32
C VAL A 133 -4.49 4.34 -11.72
N ALA A 134 -5.50 4.57 -10.86
CA ALA A 134 -6.31 3.49 -10.31
C ALA A 134 -7.00 2.72 -11.45
N GLY A 135 -6.80 1.40 -11.48
CA GLY A 135 -7.28 0.56 -12.58
C GLY A 135 -6.37 0.52 -13.81
N ALA A 136 -5.09 0.92 -13.71
CA ALA A 136 -4.11 0.74 -14.80
C ALA A 136 -3.54 -0.70 -14.91
N GLY A 137 -3.93 -1.63 -14.02
CA GLY A 137 -3.39 -3.00 -14.00
C GLY A 137 -1.92 -3.05 -13.54
N LYS A 138 -1.66 -2.50 -12.35
CA LYS A 138 -0.32 -2.38 -11.74
C LYS A 138 0.40 -3.71 -11.54
N THR A 139 -0.32 -4.75 -11.15
CA THR A 139 0.27 -6.04 -10.82
C THR A 139 0.73 -6.77 -12.09
N GLU A 140 -0.10 -6.78 -13.13
CA GLU A 140 0.16 -7.49 -14.39
C GLU A 140 1.42 -6.97 -15.10
N MET A 141 1.66 -5.65 -15.07
CA MET A 141 2.87 -5.08 -15.67
C MET A 141 4.16 -5.48 -14.94
N LEU A 142 4.09 -5.83 -13.65
CA LEU A 142 5.26 -6.29 -12.88
C LEU A 142 5.68 -7.71 -13.25
N PHE A 143 4.77 -8.54 -13.75
CA PHE A 143 5.04 -9.95 -13.99
C PHE A 143 6.22 -10.18 -14.93
N LYS A 144 6.34 -9.43 -16.03
CA LYS A 144 7.49 -9.57 -16.93
C LYS A 144 8.82 -9.17 -16.26
N GLY A 145 8.80 -8.15 -15.42
CA GLY A 145 9.97 -7.76 -14.63
C GLY A 145 10.37 -8.79 -13.59
N ILE A 146 9.38 -9.36 -12.89
CA ILE A 146 9.58 -10.43 -11.92
C ILE A 146 10.12 -11.67 -12.62
N ASP A 147 9.54 -12.08 -13.75
CA ASP A 147 9.99 -13.22 -14.56
C ASP A 147 11.46 -13.04 -15.00
N TYR A 148 11.82 -11.85 -15.50
CA TYR A 148 13.22 -11.54 -15.81
C TYR A 148 14.13 -11.68 -14.58
N ALA A 149 13.73 -11.10 -13.44
CA ALA A 149 14.53 -11.18 -12.22
C ALA A 149 14.67 -12.63 -11.69
N LEU A 150 13.62 -13.45 -11.81
CA LEU A 150 13.66 -14.87 -11.47
C LEU A 150 14.65 -15.63 -12.35
N GLN A 151 14.63 -15.39 -13.66
CA GLN A 151 15.57 -16.00 -14.61
C GLN A 151 17.03 -15.64 -14.31
N GLN A 152 17.27 -14.42 -13.85
CA GLN A 152 18.59 -13.94 -13.42
C GLN A 152 18.97 -14.38 -12.00
N GLY A 153 18.21 -15.27 -11.36
CA GLY A 153 18.49 -15.76 -10.01
C GLY A 153 18.47 -14.66 -8.95
N LEU A 154 17.74 -13.56 -9.20
CA LEU A 154 17.68 -12.41 -8.30
C LEU A 154 16.64 -12.63 -7.21
N ARG A 155 16.92 -12.12 -6.01
CA ARG A 155 15.96 -12.13 -4.91
C ARG A 155 15.07 -10.89 -4.95
N ILE A 156 13.76 -11.12 -4.88
CA ILE A 156 12.73 -10.11 -5.14
C ILE A 156 11.88 -9.90 -3.88
N GLY A 157 11.77 -8.65 -3.45
CA GLY A 157 10.86 -8.21 -2.39
C GLY A 157 9.76 -7.34 -2.97
N LEU A 158 8.50 -7.64 -2.65
CA LEU A 158 7.35 -6.78 -2.90
C LEU A 158 6.75 -6.37 -1.57
N ALA A 159 6.77 -5.08 -1.26
CA ALA A 159 6.20 -4.56 -0.03
C ALA A 159 5.03 -3.61 -0.26
N SER A 160 4.05 -3.64 0.65
CA SER A 160 2.94 -2.70 0.69
C SER A 160 2.67 -2.24 2.13
N PRO A 161 2.27 -0.99 2.40
CA PRO A 161 1.91 -0.58 3.74
C PRO A 161 0.66 -1.27 4.30
N ARG A 162 -0.19 -1.85 3.44
CA ARG A 162 -1.46 -2.47 3.84
C ARG A 162 -1.40 -4.00 3.78
N VAL A 163 -1.93 -4.64 4.83
CA VAL A 163 -2.03 -6.11 4.92
C VAL A 163 -2.97 -6.66 3.83
N ASP A 164 -4.12 -6.03 3.63
CA ASP A 164 -5.12 -6.49 2.65
C ASP A 164 -4.56 -6.53 1.22
N VAL A 165 -3.67 -5.60 0.87
CA VAL A 165 -2.97 -5.59 -0.44
C VAL A 165 -1.99 -6.76 -0.55
N CYS A 166 -1.23 -7.05 0.51
CA CYS A 166 -0.33 -8.21 0.53
C CYS A 166 -1.10 -9.53 0.35
N LEU A 167 -2.24 -9.66 1.04
CA LEU A 167 -3.14 -10.81 0.95
C LEU A 167 -3.80 -10.94 -0.43
N GLU A 168 -4.06 -9.83 -1.13
CA GLU A 168 -4.55 -9.85 -2.52
C GLU A 168 -3.45 -10.24 -3.52
N LEU A 169 -2.22 -9.75 -3.31
CA LEU A 169 -1.10 -9.96 -4.24
C LEU A 169 -0.53 -11.36 -4.16
N ALA A 170 -0.48 -11.98 -2.97
CA ALA A 170 0.08 -13.31 -2.77
C ALA A 170 -0.54 -14.40 -3.66
N PRO A 171 -1.86 -14.64 -3.67
CA PRO A 171 -2.46 -15.66 -4.53
C PRO A 171 -2.30 -15.32 -6.02
N ARG A 172 -2.30 -14.04 -6.38
CA ARG A 172 -2.11 -13.60 -7.79
C ARG A 172 -0.70 -13.89 -8.28
N LEU A 173 0.32 -13.61 -7.47
CA LEU A 173 1.71 -13.94 -7.79
C LEU A 173 1.95 -15.44 -7.77
N GLN A 174 1.36 -16.18 -6.81
CA GLN A 174 1.46 -17.63 -6.77
C GLN A 174 0.82 -18.29 -8.00
N SER A 175 -0.28 -17.72 -8.52
CA SER A 175 -0.92 -18.20 -9.76
C SER A 175 -0.10 -17.85 -11.01
N ALA A 176 0.58 -16.69 -11.02
CA ALA A 176 1.43 -16.26 -12.12
C ALA A 176 2.77 -17.02 -12.17
N PHE A 177 3.28 -17.47 -11.02
CA PHE A 177 4.53 -18.22 -10.87
C PHE A 177 4.34 -19.48 -10.01
N PRO A 178 3.66 -20.53 -10.52
CA PRO A 178 3.32 -21.71 -9.73
C PRO A 178 4.53 -22.43 -9.11
N ASP A 179 5.66 -22.45 -9.82
CA ASP A 179 6.88 -23.14 -9.40
C ASP A 179 7.75 -22.34 -8.40
N HIS A 180 7.33 -21.11 -8.06
CA HIS A 180 8.05 -20.23 -7.12
C HIS A 180 7.20 -19.92 -5.90
N PRO A 181 7.33 -20.69 -4.80
CA PRO A 181 6.62 -20.43 -3.56
C PRO A 181 6.91 -19.03 -3.01
N VAL A 182 5.85 -18.28 -2.72
CA VAL A 182 5.94 -16.91 -2.20
C VAL A 182 6.00 -16.92 -0.67
N ALA A 183 7.01 -16.27 -0.08
CA ALA A 183 7.00 -15.98 1.35
C ALA A 183 6.10 -14.76 1.64
N LEU A 184 5.07 -14.91 2.46
CA LEU A 184 4.14 -13.85 2.81
C LEU A 184 4.33 -13.41 4.28
N LEU A 185 4.64 -12.13 4.50
CA LEU A 185 4.99 -11.58 5.82
C LEU A 185 4.12 -10.37 6.19
N TYR A 186 3.27 -10.50 7.20
CA TYR A 186 2.47 -9.37 7.71
C TYR A 186 2.15 -9.54 9.19
N GLY A 187 2.07 -8.45 9.97
CA GLY A 187 1.72 -8.53 11.40
C GLY A 187 2.54 -9.53 12.23
N ASP A 188 1.91 -10.10 13.26
CA ASP A 188 2.41 -11.21 14.06
C ASP A 188 2.00 -12.54 13.39
N MET A 189 2.71 -12.94 12.34
CA MET A 189 2.50 -14.25 11.70
C MET A 189 2.82 -15.38 12.69
N GLU A 190 1.97 -16.39 12.73
CA GLU A 190 2.27 -17.68 13.39
C GLU A 190 3.24 -18.53 12.54
N GLU A 191 3.19 -18.37 11.21
CA GLU A 191 4.04 -19.13 10.30
C GLU A 191 5.50 -18.64 10.34
N PRO A 192 6.47 -19.57 10.47
CA PRO A 192 7.88 -19.20 10.50
C PRO A 192 8.32 -18.73 9.12
N TYR A 193 9.09 -17.65 9.10
CA TYR A 193 9.72 -17.15 7.87
C TYR A 193 10.52 -18.24 7.16
N GLN A 194 10.38 -18.27 5.84
CA GLN A 194 11.11 -19.17 4.94
C GLN A 194 11.90 -18.33 3.94
N TYR A 195 13.15 -18.75 3.69
CA TYR A 195 13.97 -18.13 2.65
C TYR A 195 13.43 -18.51 1.27
N ARG A 196 12.85 -17.52 0.58
CA ARG A 196 12.24 -17.67 -0.74
C ARG A 196 12.73 -16.56 -1.68
N GLN A 197 12.77 -16.87 -2.96
CA GLN A 197 13.17 -15.92 -4.01
C GLN A 197 12.16 -14.77 -4.14
N LEU A 198 10.87 -15.09 -4.01
CA LEU A 198 9.77 -14.14 -3.95
C LEU A 198 9.33 -13.94 -2.50
N THR A 199 9.40 -12.70 -2.02
CA THR A 199 8.88 -12.31 -0.71
C THR A 199 7.87 -11.17 -0.85
N ILE A 200 6.65 -11.37 -0.37
CA ILE A 200 5.64 -10.32 -0.20
C ILE A 200 5.59 -9.95 1.28
N ALA A 201 5.64 -8.67 1.59
CA ALA A 201 5.67 -8.24 2.98
C ALA A 201 4.94 -6.92 3.23
N THR A 202 4.51 -6.66 4.47
CA THR A 202 4.17 -5.27 4.82
C THR A 202 5.44 -4.42 4.89
N THR A 203 5.36 -3.12 4.62
CA THR A 203 6.53 -2.23 4.69
C THR A 203 7.23 -2.26 6.05
N HIS A 204 6.50 -2.48 7.15
CA HIS A 204 7.09 -2.65 8.48
C HIS A 204 7.98 -3.89 8.58
N GLN A 205 7.68 -4.97 7.86
CA GLN A 205 8.54 -6.16 7.88
C GLN A 205 9.93 -5.89 7.29
N LEU A 206 10.07 -4.86 6.43
CA LEU A 206 11.38 -4.45 5.90
C LEU A 206 12.36 -4.02 6.99
N PHE A 207 11.89 -3.61 8.17
CA PHE A 207 12.77 -3.33 9.31
C PHE A 207 13.62 -4.54 9.73
N ARG A 208 13.17 -5.76 9.43
CA ARG A 208 13.86 -7.01 9.76
C ARG A 208 14.88 -7.43 8.70
N PHE A 209 14.90 -6.80 7.54
CA PHE A 209 15.81 -7.14 6.44
C PHE A 209 17.01 -6.20 6.37
N GLN A 210 18.15 -6.74 5.97
CA GLN A 210 19.39 -6.02 5.73
C GLN A 210 20.08 -6.62 4.49
N ASP A 211 20.31 -5.80 3.47
CA ASP A 211 20.97 -6.17 2.21
C ASP A 211 20.40 -7.46 1.58
N ALA A 212 19.07 -7.61 1.62
CA ALA A 212 18.39 -8.85 1.26
C ALA A 212 17.99 -8.91 -0.21
N PHE A 213 17.48 -7.82 -0.76
CA PHE A 213 16.79 -7.85 -2.06
C PHE A 213 17.62 -7.22 -3.19
N ASP A 214 17.71 -7.93 -4.30
CA ASP A 214 18.27 -7.46 -5.57
C ASP A 214 17.27 -6.60 -6.36
N VAL A 215 15.97 -6.85 -6.13
CA VAL A 215 14.86 -6.06 -6.67
C VAL A 215 13.87 -5.83 -5.53
N LEU A 216 13.62 -4.57 -5.20
CA LEU A 216 12.63 -4.19 -4.20
C LEU A 216 11.54 -3.35 -4.87
N ILE A 217 10.30 -3.79 -4.72
CA ILE A 217 9.10 -3.16 -5.28
C ILE A 217 8.26 -2.69 -4.10
N ILE A 218 7.95 -1.39 -4.02
CA ILE A 218 7.04 -0.86 -2.99
C ILE A 218 5.76 -0.38 -3.67
N ASP A 219 4.64 -1.05 -3.40
CA ASP A 219 3.32 -0.63 -3.85
C ASP A 219 2.63 0.26 -2.82
N GLU A 220 1.79 1.15 -3.31
CA GLU A 220 1.02 2.11 -2.54
C GLU A 220 1.89 3.01 -1.63
N ILE A 221 3.00 3.52 -2.15
CA ILE A 221 3.87 4.45 -1.39
C ILE A 221 3.16 5.72 -0.92
N ASP A 222 2.01 6.05 -1.52
CA ASP A 222 1.13 7.16 -1.18
C ASP A 222 0.16 6.85 -0.03
N ALA A 223 0.09 5.60 0.43
CA ALA A 223 -0.74 5.20 1.57
C ALA A 223 -0.04 5.48 2.91
N PHE A 224 -0.85 5.70 3.94
CA PHE A 224 -0.39 5.70 5.32
C PHE A 224 0.01 4.28 5.76
N PRO A 225 1.07 4.09 6.58
CA PRO A 225 1.97 5.11 7.14
C PRO A 225 3.18 5.47 6.26
N TYR A 226 3.42 4.75 5.16
CA TYR A 226 4.67 4.86 4.40
C TYR A 226 5.03 6.28 3.95
N HIS A 227 4.08 7.03 3.38
CA HIS A 227 4.36 8.37 2.83
C HIS A 227 4.87 9.38 3.86
N ASN A 228 4.49 9.24 5.14
CA ASN A 228 4.86 10.17 6.21
C ASN A 228 5.91 9.61 7.18
N ASP A 229 6.42 8.41 6.92
CA ASP A 229 7.31 7.72 7.85
C ASP A 229 8.71 7.56 7.26
N GLN A 230 9.62 8.42 7.73
CA GLN A 230 11.04 8.38 7.35
C GLN A 230 11.71 7.05 7.74
N ALA A 231 11.29 6.42 8.82
CA ALA A 231 11.86 5.15 9.26
C ALA A 231 11.48 4.02 8.28
N LEU A 232 10.27 4.00 7.73
CA LEU A 232 9.87 3.05 6.69
C LEU A 232 10.61 3.27 5.37
N GLN A 233 10.82 4.52 4.96
CA GLN A 233 11.65 4.84 3.80
C GLN A 233 13.10 4.39 4.00
N THR A 234 13.61 4.53 5.23
CA THR A 234 14.95 4.08 5.60
C THR A 234 15.05 2.55 5.66
N ALA A 235 14.02 1.87 6.15
CA ALA A 235 13.93 0.42 6.12
C ALA A 235 13.96 -0.12 4.69
N THR A 236 13.32 0.58 3.75
CA THR A 236 13.36 0.26 2.32
C THR A 236 14.79 0.31 1.78
N GLN A 237 15.55 1.36 2.11
CA GLN A 237 16.97 1.46 1.70
C GLN A 237 17.87 0.43 2.40
N LYS A 238 17.55 0.05 3.64
CA LYS A 238 18.32 -0.96 4.39
C LYS A 238 18.06 -2.39 3.90
N ALA A 239 16.83 -2.69 3.49
CA ALA A 239 16.43 -4.03 3.08
C ALA A 239 16.95 -4.43 1.70
N ARG A 240 17.24 -3.45 0.83
CA ARG A 240 17.80 -3.68 -0.51
C ARG A 240 19.32 -3.80 -0.45
N LYS A 241 19.91 -4.59 -1.36
CA LYS A 241 21.37 -4.63 -1.54
C LYS A 241 21.89 -3.29 -2.10
N PRO A 242 23.18 -2.95 -1.93
CA PRO A 242 23.77 -1.73 -2.48
C PRO A 242 23.57 -1.60 -4.00
N GLU A 243 23.79 -2.68 -4.73
CA GLU A 243 23.51 -2.78 -6.17
C GLU A 243 22.20 -3.52 -6.40
N SER A 244 21.10 -2.79 -6.50
CA SER A 244 19.77 -3.38 -6.63
C SER A 244 18.84 -2.45 -7.40
N ALA A 245 17.71 -2.98 -7.87
CA ALA A 245 16.66 -2.16 -8.46
C ALA A 245 15.59 -1.80 -7.42
N LEU A 246 15.08 -0.56 -7.49
CA LEU A 246 13.99 -0.09 -6.62
C LEU A 246 12.85 0.48 -7.46
N ILE A 247 11.67 -0.11 -7.33
CA ILE A 247 10.50 0.28 -8.11
C ILE A 247 9.40 0.74 -7.16
N TYR A 248 9.01 2.00 -7.28
CA TYR A 248 7.89 2.57 -6.55
C TYR A 248 6.63 2.53 -7.39
N LEU A 249 5.50 2.07 -6.83
CA LEU A 249 4.20 2.15 -7.48
C LEU A 249 3.28 3.10 -6.71
N SER A 250 2.72 4.07 -7.42
CA SER A 250 1.78 5.03 -6.85
C SER A 250 0.81 5.55 -7.89
N ALA A 251 -0.43 5.79 -7.48
CA ALA A 251 -1.35 6.61 -8.28
C ALA A 251 -1.17 8.11 -8.00
N THR A 252 -0.68 8.46 -6.82
CA THR A 252 -0.59 9.84 -6.31
C THR A 252 0.77 10.09 -5.65
N PRO A 253 1.88 10.11 -6.42
CA PRO A 253 3.19 10.40 -5.87
C PRO A 253 3.20 11.79 -5.24
N ASP A 254 3.98 11.95 -4.17
CA ASP A 254 4.06 13.22 -3.46
C ASP A 254 4.69 14.34 -4.31
N GLN A 255 4.59 15.58 -3.83
CA GLN A 255 5.11 16.74 -4.55
C GLN A 255 6.63 16.71 -4.74
N MET A 256 7.39 16.08 -3.83
CA MET A 256 8.84 15.97 -3.93
C MET A 256 9.22 15.02 -5.06
N MET A 257 8.62 13.84 -5.13
CA MET A 257 8.79 12.88 -6.22
C MET A 257 8.37 13.49 -7.56
N GLN A 258 7.21 14.16 -7.61
CA GLN A 258 6.77 14.85 -8.84
C GLN A 258 7.79 15.90 -9.33
N ARG A 259 8.45 16.63 -8.42
CA ARG A 259 9.51 17.57 -8.77
C ARG A 259 10.77 16.85 -9.26
N GLN A 260 11.16 15.75 -8.61
CA GLN A 260 12.31 14.95 -9.03
C GLN A 260 12.13 14.35 -10.42
N VAL A 261 10.92 13.87 -10.74
CA VAL A 261 10.55 13.39 -12.08
C VAL A 261 10.68 14.52 -13.11
N LYS A 262 10.13 15.70 -12.82
CA LYS A 262 10.25 16.87 -13.72
C LYS A 262 11.69 17.34 -13.93
N GLN A 263 12.56 17.13 -12.94
CA GLN A 263 13.98 17.47 -13.00
C GLN A 263 14.85 16.36 -13.62
N GLY A 264 14.28 15.21 -14.00
CA GLY A 264 15.04 14.06 -14.51
C GLY A 264 15.89 13.34 -13.46
N LYS A 265 15.70 13.62 -12.15
CA LYS A 265 16.43 12.98 -11.05
C LYS A 265 15.85 11.61 -10.65
N LEU A 266 14.59 11.36 -10.98
CA LEU A 266 13.89 10.11 -10.73
C LEU A 266 13.27 9.65 -12.05
N LEU A 267 13.65 8.47 -12.52
CA LEU A 267 13.03 7.86 -13.69
C LEU A 267 11.57 7.57 -13.38
N ALA A 268 10.67 7.84 -14.32
CA ALA A 268 9.27 7.55 -14.15
C ALA A 268 8.61 7.07 -15.42
N THR A 269 7.79 6.03 -15.28
CA THR A 269 6.84 5.59 -16.30
C THR A 269 5.46 6.02 -15.86
N ILE A 270 4.83 6.90 -16.64
CA ILE A 270 3.49 7.42 -16.34
C ILE A 270 2.48 6.62 -17.16
N LEU A 271 1.52 5.97 -16.49
CA LEU A 271 0.39 5.27 -17.09
C LEU A 271 -0.91 6.03 -16.78
N PRO A 272 -1.32 6.94 -17.69
CA PRO A 272 -2.43 7.86 -17.43
C PRO A 272 -3.81 7.24 -17.69
N ALA A 273 -3.90 6.09 -18.37
CA ALA A 273 -5.16 5.46 -18.74
C ALA A 273 -5.40 4.15 -17.97
N ARG A 274 -6.67 3.77 -17.81
CA ARG A 274 -7.04 2.43 -17.31
C ARG A 274 -6.74 1.37 -18.35
N TYR A 275 -6.62 0.10 -17.95
CA TYR A 275 -6.32 -1.01 -18.87
C TYR A 275 -7.40 -1.18 -19.97
N HIS A 276 -8.63 -0.75 -19.69
CA HIS A 276 -9.76 -0.76 -20.61
C HIS A 276 -9.98 0.58 -21.33
N ALA A 277 -8.97 1.46 -21.38
CA ALA A 277 -8.97 2.68 -22.21
C ALA A 277 -10.13 3.68 -21.98
N HIS A 278 -10.71 3.71 -20.77
CA HIS A 278 -11.70 4.73 -20.39
C HIS A 278 -11.11 5.75 -19.39
N PRO A 279 -11.60 7.00 -19.41
CA PRO A 279 -11.14 8.04 -18.49
C PRO A 279 -11.46 7.69 -17.03
N LEU A 280 -10.67 8.27 -16.12
CA LEU A 280 -11.03 8.31 -14.70
C LEU A 280 -12.26 9.20 -14.50
N PRO A 281 -13.22 8.80 -13.66
CA PRO A 281 -14.36 9.65 -13.34
C PRO A 281 -13.89 10.91 -12.62
N VAL A 282 -14.33 12.07 -13.10
CA VAL A 282 -13.97 13.36 -12.53
C VAL A 282 -14.99 13.72 -11.45
N PRO A 283 -14.57 13.90 -10.18
CA PRO A 283 -15.48 14.21 -9.10
C PRO A 283 -16.24 15.52 -9.31
N VAL A 284 -17.53 15.52 -8.97
CA VAL A 284 -18.38 16.70 -8.93
C VAL A 284 -18.56 17.14 -7.48
N GLY A 285 -18.21 18.40 -7.21
CA GLY A 285 -18.44 19.00 -5.89
C GLY A 285 -19.89 19.42 -5.71
N LYS A 286 -20.55 18.94 -4.66
CA LYS A 286 -21.85 19.45 -4.20
C LYS A 286 -21.70 20.06 -2.81
N ARG A 287 -21.89 21.37 -2.72
CA ARG A 287 -21.91 22.05 -1.42
C ARG A 287 -23.16 21.60 -0.66
N CYS A 288 -22.94 20.99 0.49
CA CYS A 288 -23.97 20.79 1.50
C CYS A 288 -23.71 21.80 2.62
N GLY A 289 -24.74 22.14 3.41
CA GLY A 289 -24.54 22.95 4.61
C GLY A 289 -23.72 22.19 5.66
N ASN A 290 -24.13 22.24 6.91
CA ASN A 290 -23.57 21.34 7.91
C ASN A 290 -24.02 19.91 7.57
N TRP A 291 -23.13 19.13 6.95
CA TRP A 291 -23.45 17.75 6.58
C TRP A 291 -23.68 16.94 7.84
N GLU A 292 -22.93 17.17 8.92
CA GLU A 292 -23.06 16.47 10.19
C GLU A 292 -24.48 16.53 10.76
N THR A 293 -25.10 17.71 10.79
CA THR A 293 -26.48 17.88 11.26
C THR A 293 -27.50 17.45 10.22
N ALA A 294 -27.20 17.63 8.93
CA ALA A 294 -28.05 17.11 7.86
C ALA A 294 -28.18 15.59 7.92
N LEU A 295 -27.14 14.88 8.35
CA LEU A 295 -27.16 13.43 8.54
C LEU A 295 -27.99 12.98 9.76
N LEU A 296 -28.14 13.83 10.79
CA LEU A 296 -28.78 13.47 12.07
C LEU A 296 -30.25 13.86 12.17
N ASN A 297 -30.66 14.94 11.48
CA ASN A 297 -31.97 15.54 11.71
C ASN A 297 -33.10 14.89 10.90
N GLY A 298 -32.85 13.78 10.18
CA GLY A 298 -33.83 13.09 9.33
C GLY A 298 -34.45 13.94 8.21
N THR A 299 -33.95 15.16 7.99
CA THR A 299 -34.45 16.07 6.97
C THR A 299 -33.84 15.72 5.62
N THR A 300 -34.67 15.63 4.59
CA THR A 300 -34.22 15.34 3.22
C THR A 300 -33.19 16.38 2.78
N ASN A 301 -31.94 15.96 2.76
CA ASN A 301 -30.80 16.77 2.35
C ASN A 301 -30.31 16.33 0.94
N ALA A 302 -29.35 17.07 0.38
CA ALA A 302 -28.82 16.78 -0.95
C ALA A 302 -28.10 15.41 -1.06
N ILE A 303 -27.67 14.82 0.06
CA ILE A 303 -27.05 13.50 0.13
C ILE A 303 -28.15 12.44 0.05
N LEU A 304 -29.12 12.48 0.96
CA LEU A 304 -30.25 11.54 1.00
C LEU A 304 -31.05 11.56 -0.31
N LYS A 305 -31.32 12.75 -0.87
CA LYS A 305 -32.00 12.87 -2.18
C LYS A 305 -31.26 12.14 -3.29
N ASN A 306 -29.92 12.24 -3.31
CA ASN A 306 -29.11 11.57 -4.32
C ASN A 306 -29.03 10.06 -4.08
N MET A 307 -28.93 9.62 -2.81
CA MET A 307 -29.02 8.20 -2.46
C MET A 307 -30.36 7.60 -2.90
N THR A 308 -31.49 8.27 -2.63
CA THR A 308 -32.82 7.84 -3.10
C THR A 308 -32.89 7.75 -4.62
N GLU A 309 -32.30 8.71 -5.34
CA GLU A 309 -32.25 8.69 -6.80
C GLU A 309 -31.44 7.51 -7.35
N LEU A 310 -30.28 7.21 -6.75
CA LEU A 310 -29.45 6.05 -7.11
C LEU A 310 -30.18 4.73 -6.82
N LEU A 311 -30.81 4.60 -5.65
CA LEU A 311 -31.61 3.43 -5.28
C LEU A 311 -32.79 3.21 -6.24
N ASN A 312 -33.52 4.27 -6.59
CA ASN A 312 -34.63 4.19 -7.55
C ASN A 312 -34.18 3.77 -8.96
N GLN A 313 -32.92 4.04 -9.31
CA GLN A 313 -32.30 3.61 -10.57
C GLN A 313 -31.67 2.21 -10.48
N ASN A 314 -31.79 1.52 -9.34
CA ASN A 314 -31.12 0.26 -9.02
C ASN A 314 -29.59 0.35 -9.20
N ARG A 315 -29.00 1.50 -8.85
CA ARG A 315 -27.57 1.74 -8.92
C ARG A 315 -26.93 1.45 -7.58
N CYS A 316 -25.88 0.64 -7.61
CA CYS A 316 -25.11 0.29 -6.43
C CYS A 316 -24.07 1.38 -6.13
N PHE A 317 -23.87 1.73 -4.85
CA PHE A 317 -22.93 2.81 -4.50
C PHE A 317 -22.17 2.60 -3.19
N LEU A 318 -21.04 3.28 -3.08
CA LEU A 318 -20.24 3.37 -1.85
C LEU A 318 -20.36 4.76 -1.25
N VAL A 319 -20.47 4.82 0.07
CA VAL A 319 -20.41 6.10 0.79
C VAL A 319 -19.24 6.14 1.75
N PHE A 320 -18.35 7.12 1.54
CA PHE A 320 -17.21 7.38 2.41
C PHE A 320 -17.54 8.49 3.41
N VAL A 321 -17.27 8.24 4.69
CA VAL A 321 -17.56 9.14 5.81
C VAL A 321 -16.30 9.30 6.67
N PRO A 322 -15.99 10.47 7.28
CA PRO A 322 -14.66 10.74 7.84
C PRO A 322 -14.22 9.81 8.97
N ASN A 323 -15.13 9.39 9.85
CA ASN A 323 -14.76 8.64 11.05
C ASN A 323 -15.84 7.65 11.50
N ILE A 324 -15.45 6.74 12.38
CA ILE A 324 -16.27 5.62 12.88
C ILE A 324 -17.52 6.15 13.59
N GLN A 325 -17.40 7.24 14.36
CA GLN A 325 -18.53 7.82 15.08
C GLN A 325 -19.65 8.25 14.12
N TRP A 326 -19.30 8.85 12.99
CA TRP A 326 -20.26 9.23 11.98
C TRP A 326 -20.86 8.04 11.25
N VAL A 327 -20.05 7.04 10.89
CA VAL A 327 -20.55 5.81 10.25
C VAL A 327 -21.63 5.14 11.12
N LEU A 328 -21.38 4.97 12.42
CA LEU A 328 -22.33 4.32 13.34
C LEU A 328 -23.60 5.15 13.57
N LYS A 329 -23.47 6.48 13.70
CA LYS A 329 -24.64 7.37 13.82
C LYS A 329 -25.52 7.31 12.57
N TRP A 330 -24.88 7.17 11.41
CA TRP A 330 -25.59 7.22 10.14
C TRP A 330 -26.24 5.90 9.78
N GLU A 331 -25.65 4.77 10.21
CA GLU A 331 -26.29 3.45 10.14
C GLU A 331 -27.69 3.47 10.77
N GLN A 332 -27.81 4.00 11.99
CA GLN A 332 -29.09 4.10 12.69
C GLN A 332 -30.12 4.93 11.91
N GLN A 333 -29.71 6.10 11.40
CA GLN A 333 -30.60 6.96 10.62
C GLN A 333 -31.04 6.34 9.29
N LEU A 334 -30.12 5.63 8.62
CA LEU A 334 -30.38 5.05 7.30
C LEU A 334 -31.25 3.80 7.39
N LEU A 335 -31.20 3.05 8.49
CA LEU A 335 -32.16 1.97 8.77
C LEU A 335 -33.60 2.50 8.85
N GLU A 336 -33.80 3.69 9.42
CA GLU A 336 -35.12 4.34 9.46
C GLU A 336 -35.52 4.94 8.10
N THR A 337 -34.56 5.46 7.35
CA THR A 337 -34.82 6.19 6.08
C THR A 337 -35.02 5.24 4.90
N PHE A 338 -34.30 4.11 4.88
CA PHE A 338 -34.29 3.12 3.79
C PHE A 338 -34.52 1.69 4.34
N PRO A 339 -35.69 1.41 4.96
CA PRO A 339 -35.93 0.13 5.62
C PRO A 339 -35.98 -1.07 4.65
N GLU A 340 -36.30 -0.82 3.39
CA GLU A 340 -36.38 -1.83 2.32
C GLU A 340 -35.02 -2.06 1.62
N SER A 341 -34.02 -1.22 1.88
CA SER A 341 -32.72 -1.33 1.22
C SER A 341 -31.77 -2.22 2.01
N THR A 342 -30.98 -3.00 1.28
CA THR A 342 -29.94 -3.87 1.82
C THR A 342 -28.61 -3.11 1.88
N PHE A 343 -28.13 -2.80 3.08
CA PHE A 343 -26.85 -2.12 3.25
C PHE A 343 -26.11 -2.58 4.50
N GLU A 344 -24.80 -2.34 4.51
CA GLU A 344 -23.91 -2.64 5.64
C GLU A 344 -22.95 -1.46 5.88
N VAL A 345 -22.35 -1.43 7.07
CA VAL A 345 -21.28 -0.48 7.40
C VAL A 345 -19.96 -1.19 7.69
N VAL A 346 -18.84 -0.60 7.28
CA VAL A 346 -17.49 -1.15 7.45
C VAL A 346 -16.49 -0.10 7.93
N TYR A 347 -15.72 -0.42 8.96
CA TYR A 347 -14.65 0.42 9.49
C TYR A 347 -13.43 -0.41 9.92
N SER A 348 -12.34 0.24 10.33
CA SER A 348 -11.04 -0.41 10.57
C SER A 348 -11.06 -1.49 11.66
N SER A 349 -11.86 -1.31 12.71
CA SER A 349 -12.00 -2.23 13.85
C SER A 349 -13.25 -3.12 13.75
N ASP A 350 -13.89 -3.22 12.58
CA ASP A 350 -15.04 -4.09 12.37
C ASP A 350 -14.59 -5.57 12.27
N PRO A 351 -15.02 -6.45 13.19
CA PRO A 351 -14.64 -7.86 13.17
C PRO A 351 -15.17 -8.60 11.94
N ASN A 352 -16.33 -8.21 11.41
CA ASN A 352 -17.01 -8.87 10.29
C ASN A 352 -16.71 -8.17 8.94
N ARG A 353 -15.69 -7.30 8.90
CA ARG A 353 -15.31 -6.51 7.73
C ARG A 353 -15.23 -7.36 6.44
N LYS A 354 -14.57 -8.52 6.51
CA LYS A 354 -14.33 -9.36 5.34
C LYS A 354 -15.64 -9.87 4.74
N GLU A 355 -16.53 -10.37 5.58
CA GLU A 355 -17.84 -10.92 5.18
C GLU A 355 -18.71 -9.84 4.53
N LYS A 356 -18.81 -8.66 5.14
CA LYS A 356 -19.59 -7.54 4.60
C LYS A 356 -19.07 -7.06 3.23
N VAL A 357 -17.74 -7.00 3.07
CA VAL A 357 -17.12 -6.66 1.79
C VAL A 357 -17.39 -7.72 0.72
N ILE A 358 -17.45 -9.00 1.09
CA ILE A 358 -17.81 -10.09 0.18
C ILE A 358 -19.27 -9.94 -0.27
N LYS A 359 -20.22 -9.71 0.65
CA LYS A 359 -21.63 -9.47 0.30
C LYS A 359 -21.80 -8.34 -0.73
N MET A 360 -21.09 -7.22 -0.52
CA MET A 360 -21.07 -6.11 -1.48
C MET A 360 -20.50 -6.53 -2.85
N ARG A 361 -19.42 -7.31 -2.86
CA ARG A 361 -18.78 -7.78 -4.10
C ARG A 361 -19.67 -8.73 -4.89
N GLU A 362 -20.48 -9.52 -4.20
CA GLU A 362 -21.43 -10.47 -4.77
C GLU A 362 -22.75 -9.82 -5.21
N GLY A 363 -22.91 -8.51 -5.00
CA GLY A 363 -24.11 -7.76 -5.39
C GLY A 363 -25.31 -8.03 -4.47
N MET A 364 -25.08 -8.49 -3.25
CA MET A 364 -26.13 -8.75 -2.25
C MET A 364 -26.56 -7.49 -1.49
N LEU A 365 -25.88 -6.36 -1.70
CA LEU A 365 -26.14 -5.09 -1.03
C LEU A 365 -26.38 -4.00 -2.07
N ASP A 366 -27.35 -3.13 -1.80
CA ASP A 366 -27.62 -1.92 -2.57
C ASP A 366 -26.49 -0.89 -2.38
N PHE A 367 -26.03 -0.71 -1.15
CA PHE A 367 -24.90 0.17 -0.86
C PHE A 367 -24.09 -0.25 0.36
N LEU A 368 -22.89 0.31 0.48
CA LEU A 368 -21.99 0.08 1.61
C LEU A 368 -21.42 1.41 2.11
N ILE A 369 -21.49 1.62 3.42
CA ILE A 369 -20.92 2.81 4.06
C ILE A 369 -19.58 2.43 4.68
N SER A 370 -18.57 3.27 4.47
CA SER A 370 -17.27 3.02 5.06
C SER A 370 -16.52 4.28 5.45
N THR A 371 -15.55 4.12 6.35
CA THR A 371 -14.49 5.13 6.51
C THR A 371 -13.48 5.02 5.37
N THR A 372 -12.34 5.71 5.47
CA THR A 372 -11.22 5.59 4.50
C THR A 372 -10.59 4.19 4.45
N ILE A 373 -11.07 3.21 5.21
CA ILE A 373 -10.54 1.84 5.19
C ILE A 373 -10.66 1.20 3.79
N LEU A 374 -11.77 1.41 3.09
CA LEU A 374 -12.01 0.87 1.75
C LEU A 374 -11.48 1.76 0.60
N GLU A 375 -10.69 2.80 0.89
CA GLU A 375 -10.10 3.63 -0.16
C GLU A 375 -9.16 2.82 -1.08
N ARG A 376 -8.60 1.70 -0.59
CA ARG A 376 -7.63 0.79 -1.23
C ARG A 376 -7.94 -0.68 -0.91
N GLY A 377 -7.39 -1.60 -1.70
CA GLY A 377 -7.42 -3.04 -1.41
C GLY A 377 -8.73 -3.80 -1.68
N VAL A 378 -9.71 -3.20 -2.37
CA VAL A 378 -10.98 -3.87 -2.73
C VAL A 378 -11.47 -3.48 -4.13
N THR A 379 -12.04 -4.42 -4.88
CA THR A 379 -12.59 -4.15 -6.22
C THR A 379 -14.08 -4.47 -6.23
N PHE A 380 -14.89 -3.51 -6.66
CA PHE A 380 -16.34 -3.64 -6.83
C PHE A 380 -16.70 -3.41 -8.30
N LYS A 381 -17.76 -4.07 -8.76
CA LYS A 381 -18.30 -3.89 -10.12
C LYS A 381 -19.45 -2.89 -10.06
N ASN A 382 -19.54 -2.02 -11.05
CA ASN A 382 -20.70 -1.13 -11.25
C ASN A 382 -21.10 -0.32 -10.00
N ILE A 383 -20.18 0.51 -9.49
CA ILE A 383 -20.45 1.34 -8.32
C ILE A 383 -20.29 2.83 -8.60
N ASP A 384 -21.20 3.61 -8.02
CA ASP A 384 -21.04 5.04 -7.80
C ASP A 384 -20.35 5.30 -6.45
N VAL A 385 -19.77 6.49 -6.29
CA VAL A 385 -18.99 6.85 -5.11
C VAL A 385 -19.40 8.21 -4.57
N LEU A 386 -19.86 8.22 -3.33
CA LEU A 386 -20.22 9.41 -2.59
C LEU A 386 -19.20 9.64 -1.47
N VAL A 387 -18.62 10.83 -1.38
CA VAL A 387 -17.72 11.22 -0.27
C VAL A 387 -18.39 12.31 0.54
N VAL A 388 -18.84 11.96 1.75
CA VAL A 388 -19.50 12.87 2.68
C VAL A 388 -18.46 13.49 3.62
N GLY A 389 -18.53 14.81 3.80
CA GLY A 389 -17.53 15.53 4.58
C GLY A 389 -16.15 15.49 3.93
N SER A 390 -16.10 15.61 2.59
CA SER A 390 -14.85 15.59 1.80
C SER A 390 -13.88 16.74 2.13
N ASP A 391 -14.31 17.69 2.96
CA ASP A 391 -13.53 18.77 3.53
C ASP A 391 -12.86 18.44 4.88
N ASP A 392 -13.15 17.27 5.46
CA ASP A 392 -12.43 16.76 6.63
C ASP A 392 -10.96 16.47 6.29
N ARG A 393 -10.07 16.77 7.23
CA ARG A 393 -8.61 16.57 7.11
C ARG A 393 -8.19 15.13 6.84
N ILE A 394 -9.03 14.13 7.17
CA ILE A 394 -8.73 12.73 6.90
C ILE A 394 -8.72 12.43 5.39
N PHE A 395 -9.50 13.17 4.60
CA PHE A 395 -9.57 13.04 3.15
C PHE A 395 -8.46 13.85 2.48
N THR A 396 -7.28 13.24 2.39
CA THR A 396 -6.13 13.80 1.67
C THR A 396 -6.36 13.79 0.16
N GLU A 397 -5.52 14.54 -0.59
CA GLU A 397 -5.49 14.49 -2.06
C GLU A 397 -5.36 13.05 -2.58
N SER A 398 -4.45 12.26 -1.99
CA SER A 398 -4.24 10.86 -2.37
C SER A 398 -5.46 9.99 -2.09
N SER A 399 -6.07 10.13 -0.91
CA SER A 399 -7.28 9.40 -0.53
C SER A 399 -8.44 9.71 -1.50
N LEU A 400 -8.69 10.99 -1.79
CA LEU A 400 -9.77 11.42 -2.69
C LEU A 400 -9.60 10.88 -4.12
N VAL A 401 -8.38 10.90 -4.68
CA VAL A 401 -8.10 10.32 -5.99
C VAL A 401 -8.33 8.81 -6.00
N GLN A 402 -7.92 8.10 -4.94
CA GLN A 402 -8.12 6.65 -4.83
C GLN A 402 -9.58 6.26 -4.67
N ILE A 403 -10.33 7.01 -3.85
CA ILE A 403 -11.76 6.84 -3.66
C ILE A 403 -12.50 7.09 -4.98
N ALA A 404 -12.20 8.18 -5.68
CA ALA A 404 -12.76 8.44 -7.01
C ALA A 404 -12.43 7.30 -8.01
N GLY A 405 -11.22 6.76 -7.92
CA GLY A 405 -10.76 5.63 -8.73
C GLY A 405 -11.52 4.31 -8.52
N ARG A 406 -12.39 4.20 -7.50
CA ARG A 406 -13.24 3.03 -7.27
C ARG A 406 -14.40 2.94 -8.26
N ALA A 407 -14.92 4.07 -8.72
CA ALA A 407 -15.97 4.13 -9.73
C ALA A 407 -15.43 3.82 -11.15
N GLY A 408 -16.26 3.17 -11.97
CA GLY A 408 -15.95 2.89 -13.39
C GLY A 408 -14.82 1.88 -13.64
N ARG A 409 -14.50 1.02 -12.67
CA ARG A 409 -13.30 0.14 -12.72
C ARG A 409 -13.49 -1.15 -13.56
N SER A 410 -14.74 -1.48 -13.90
CA SER A 410 -15.08 -2.66 -14.71
C SER A 410 -15.14 -2.28 -16.18
N PRO A 411 -14.63 -3.10 -17.13
CA PRO A 411 -14.78 -2.82 -18.56
C PRO A 411 -16.24 -2.80 -19.01
N GLN A 412 -17.09 -3.59 -18.35
CA GLN A 412 -18.54 -3.63 -18.60
C GLN A 412 -19.27 -2.39 -18.05
N PHE A 413 -18.68 -1.72 -17.06
CA PHE A 413 -19.25 -0.55 -16.38
C PHE A 413 -18.12 0.49 -16.22
N PRO A 414 -17.70 1.15 -17.31
CA PRO A 414 -16.53 2.02 -17.31
C PRO A 414 -16.81 3.41 -16.71
N THR A 415 -18.10 3.73 -16.51
CA THR A 415 -18.58 4.99 -15.94
C THR A 415 -19.04 4.81 -14.49
N GLY A 416 -19.18 5.92 -13.78
CA GLY A 416 -19.74 5.97 -12.43
C GLY A 416 -19.65 7.38 -11.89
N ASP A 417 -20.68 7.80 -11.16
CA ASP A 417 -20.77 9.11 -10.55
C ASP A 417 -19.84 9.16 -9.34
N VAL A 418 -19.04 10.22 -9.27
CA VAL A 418 -18.21 10.52 -8.11
C VAL A 418 -18.60 11.88 -7.58
N ILE A 419 -19.15 11.93 -6.36
CA ILE A 419 -19.67 13.16 -5.77
C ILE A 419 -18.94 13.45 -4.47
N TYR A 420 -18.40 14.66 -4.36
CA TYR A 420 -17.82 15.17 -3.14
C TYR A 420 -18.80 16.13 -2.46
N TYR A 421 -19.34 15.72 -1.32
CA TYR A 421 -20.15 16.56 -0.45
C TYR A 421 -19.26 17.26 0.55
N TYR A 422 -19.37 18.59 0.63
CA TYR A 422 -18.49 19.43 1.46
C TYR A 422 -19.23 20.64 2.03
N THR A 423 -18.76 21.11 3.19
CA THR A 423 -19.15 22.42 3.73
C THR A 423 -18.27 23.52 3.13
N GLN A 424 -16.95 23.29 3.12
CA GLN A 424 -15.94 24.22 2.61
C GLN A 424 -15.08 23.60 1.52
N TRP A 425 -14.71 24.37 0.50
CA TRP A 425 -13.87 23.85 -0.58
C TRP A 425 -12.40 23.80 -0.16
N THR A 426 -11.77 22.61 -0.20
CA THR A 426 -10.38 22.42 0.26
C THR A 426 -9.36 22.35 -0.88
N LYS A 427 -8.08 22.58 -0.55
CA LYS A 427 -6.97 22.37 -1.49
C LYS A 427 -6.85 20.91 -1.92
N ALA A 428 -7.10 19.96 -1.01
CA ALA A 428 -7.05 18.52 -1.28
C ALA A 428 -8.03 18.14 -2.40
N MET A 429 -9.28 18.59 -2.32
CA MET A 429 -10.28 18.37 -3.37
C MET A 429 -9.88 19.00 -4.70
N LYS A 430 -9.43 20.27 -4.67
CA LYS A 430 -8.97 20.98 -5.86
C LYS A 430 -7.83 20.24 -6.56
N HIS A 431 -6.84 19.78 -5.81
CA HIS A 431 -5.69 19.08 -6.36
C HIS A 431 -6.06 17.68 -6.86
N ALA A 432 -6.90 16.94 -6.14
CA ALA A 432 -7.39 15.63 -6.57
C ALA A 432 -8.10 15.71 -7.94
N ILE A 433 -9.04 16.66 -8.09
CA ILE A 433 -9.73 16.90 -9.36
C ILE A 433 -8.75 17.33 -10.46
N LYS A 434 -7.79 18.21 -10.14
CA LYS A 434 -6.78 18.66 -11.09
C LYS A 434 -5.89 17.50 -11.56
N GLN A 435 -5.49 16.61 -10.67
CA GLN A 435 -4.66 15.45 -10.99
C GLN A 435 -5.41 14.49 -11.92
N ILE A 436 -6.66 14.15 -11.59
CA ILE A 436 -7.52 13.29 -12.44
C ILE A 436 -7.68 13.90 -13.83
N LYS A 437 -8.00 15.20 -13.92
CA LYS A 437 -8.10 15.90 -15.22
C LYS A 437 -6.78 15.90 -16.00
N THR A 438 -5.66 16.07 -15.32
CA THR A 438 -4.32 16.05 -15.93
C THR A 438 -4.01 14.67 -16.51
N MET A 439 -4.34 13.59 -15.79
CA MET A 439 -4.17 12.22 -16.27
C MET A 439 -5.06 11.92 -17.46
N ASN A 440 -6.35 12.26 -17.39
CA ASN A 440 -7.26 12.08 -18.54
C ASN A 440 -6.79 12.87 -19.77
N HIS A 441 -6.29 14.09 -19.59
CA HIS A 441 -5.72 14.87 -20.69
C HIS A 441 -4.45 14.22 -21.28
N LEU A 442 -3.54 13.73 -20.43
CA LEU A 442 -2.34 13.04 -20.89
C LEU A 442 -2.66 11.74 -21.63
N ALA A 443 -3.68 11.01 -21.16
CA ALA A 443 -4.17 9.80 -21.83
C ALA A 443 -4.70 10.10 -23.24
N ARG A 444 -5.55 11.13 -23.40
CA ARG A 444 -6.03 11.58 -24.72
C ARG A 444 -4.90 12.01 -25.63
N LYS A 445 -3.96 12.81 -25.11
CA LYS A 445 -2.78 13.26 -25.87
C LYS A 445 -1.93 12.10 -26.40
N ARG A 446 -1.92 10.96 -25.70
CA ARG A 446 -1.21 9.74 -26.09
C ARG A 446 -2.07 8.76 -26.90
N GLY A 447 -3.31 9.12 -27.25
CA GLY A 447 -4.24 8.24 -27.97
C GLY A 447 -4.70 7.02 -27.17
N LEU A 448 -4.58 7.04 -25.83
CA LEU A 448 -4.87 5.88 -24.97
C LEU A 448 -6.33 5.79 -24.53
N ILE A 449 -7.10 6.86 -24.69
CA ILE A 449 -8.55 6.92 -24.42
C ILE A 449 -9.23 7.73 -25.52
N SER A 450 -10.48 7.38 -25.86
CA SER A 450 -11.28 8.11 -26.85
C SER A 450 -11.74 9.48 -26.33
N ASP A 451 -12.07 10.39 -27.25
CA ASP A 451 -12.48 11.78 -26.99
C ASP A 451 -13.97 11.94 -26.65
N ASP A 452 -14.70 10.84 -26.42
CA ASP A 452 -16.16 10.83 -26.23
C ASP A 452 -16.66 11.70 -25.06
#